data_AF-A0A1F8XG51-F1
#
_entry.id   AF-A0A1F8XG51-F1
#
_cell.length_a   1.000
_cell.length_b   1.000
_cell.length_c   1.000
_cell.angle_alpha   90.00
_cell.angle_beta   90.00
_cell.angle_gamma   90.00
#
_symmetry.space_group_name_H-M   'P 1'
#
loop_
_entity.id
_entity.type
_entity.pdbx_description
1 polymer ?
#
loop_
_entity_poly.entity_id
_entity_poly.type
_entity_poly.pdbx_seq_one_letter_code
_entity_poly.pdbx_strand_id
1 'polypeptide(L)'
;MLRIDVGEEAKVAHMYTDEQLTGRIIKKADVWSIPLSGENILIQRGQEEIRIAVSYSVVLNFFDRYEQELFYDIDVEKPLNEGRSTRF
;
A
#
# COMPACT_ATOMS: atom_id res chain seq x y z
N MET A 1 7.27 0.03 -7.88
CA MET A 1 7.94 -0.78 -6.84
C MET A 1 7.14 -0.83 -5.55
N LEU A 2 6.67 0.32 -5.01
CA LEU A 2 5.80 0.35 -3.83
C LEU A 2 4.55 -0.56 -3.91
N ARG A 3 3.94 -0.70 -5.10
CA ARG A 3 2.83 -1.65 -5.30
C ARG A 3 3.18 -3.11 -4.97
N ILE A 4 4.40 -3.55 -5.25
CA ILE A 4 4.86 -4.91 -4.93
C ILE A 4 5.02 -5.05 -3.42
N ASP A 5 5.64 -4.06 -2.79
CA ASP A 5 5.82 -3.98 -1.35
C ASP A 5 4.51 -4.01 -0.57
N VAL A 6 3.52 -3.21 -1.00
CA VAL A 6 2.16 -3.23 -0.44
C VAL A 6 1.51 -4.59 -0.64
N GLY A 7 1.74 -5.24 -1.79
CA GLY A 7 1.21 -6.59 -2.06
C GLY A 7 1.82 -7.69 -1.19
N GLU A 8 3.09 -7.60 -0.84
CA GLU A 8 3.71 -8.53 0.11
C GLU A 8 3.20 -8.29 1.54
N GLU A 9 3.00 -7.03 1.95
CA GLU A 9 2.39 -6.72 3.25
C GLU A 9 0.94 -7.21 3.33
N ALA A 10 0.16 -7.11 2.24
CA ALA A 10 -1.20 -7.64 2.17
C ALA A 10 -1.27 -9.16 2.43
N LYS A 11 -0.28 -9.94 1.95
CA LYS A 11 -0.23 -11.40 2.20
C LYS A 11 -0.05 -11.74 3.68
N VAL A 12 0.79 -10.98 4.37
CA VAL A 12 1.09 -11.21 5.79
C VAL A 12 0.16 -10.40 6.72
N ALA A 13 -0.80 -9.65 6.17
CA ALA A 13 -1.64 -8.74 6.93
C ALA A 13 -2.54 -9.41 7.98
N HIS A 14 -2.83 -10.70 7.83
CA HIS A 14 -3.53 -11.49 8.84
C HIS A 14 -2.72 -11.66 10.15
N MET A 15 -1.39 -11.44 10.11
CA MET A 15 -0.50 -11.59 11.26
C MET A 15 -0.27 -10.29 12.04
N TYR A 16 -0.70 -9.14 11.52
CA TYR A 16 -0.38 -7.82 12.07
C TYR A 16 -1.65 -7.00 12.31
N THR A 17 -1.59 -6.06 13.26
CA THR A 17 -2.65 -5.04 13.42
C THR A 17 -2.59 -4.00 12.31
N ASP A 18 -3.64 -3.20 12.18
CA ASP A 18 -3.70 -2.14 11.16
C ASP A 18 -2.65 -1.05 11.41
N GLU A 19 -2.37 -0.69 12.67
CA GLU A 19 -1.28 0.26 12.95
C GLU A 19 0.09 -0.31 12.56
N GLN A 20 0.30 -1.61 12.81
CA GLN A 20 1.54 -2.28 12.43
C GLN A 20 1.71 -2.35 10.92
N LEU A 21 0.65 -2.70 10.18
CA LEU A 21 0.66 -2.69 8.70
C LEU A 21 0.94 -1.31 8.15
N THR A 22 0.26 -0.29 8.66
CA THR A 22 0.46 1.11 8.27
C THR A 22 1.91 1.52 8.47
N GLY A 23 2.47 1.25 9.65
CA GLY A 23 3.87 1.55 9.94
C GLY A 23 4.86 0.82 9.02
N ARG A 24 4.55 -0.41 8.59
CA ARG A 24 5.40 -1.16 7.64
C ARG A 24 5.32 -0.61 6.22
N ILE A 25 4.13 -0.26 5.76
CA ILE A 25 3.92 0.38 4.45
C ILE A 25 4.66 1.72 4.39
N ILE A 26 4.55 2.55 5.43
CA ILE A 26 5.27 3.83 5.52
C ILE A 26 6.79 3.60 5.50
N LYS A 27 7.31 2.65 6.28
CA LYS A 27 8.75 2.32 6.26
C LYS A 27 9.23 1.87 4.89
N LYS A 28 8.44 1.08 4.16
CA LYS A 28 8.77 0.65 2.80
C LYS A 28 8.70 1.81 1.81
N ALA A 29 7.74 2.71 1.95
CA ALA A 29 7.65 3.92 1.15
C ALA A 29 8.86 4.85 1.34
N ASP A 30 9.34 4.99 2.58
CA ASP A 30 10.51 5.79 2.92
C ASP A 30 11.79 5.31 2.22
N VAL A 31 11.96 3.98 2.07
CA VAL A 31 13.07 3.39 1.29
C VAL A 31 13.06 3.85 -0.18
N TRP A 32 11.87 4.14 -0.72
CA TRP A 32 11.68 4.66 -2.08
C TRP A 32 11.62 6.18 -2.14
N SER A 33 11.88 6.88 -1.02
CA SER A 33 11.73 8.33 -0.87
C SER A 33 10.33 8.84 -1.22
N ILE A 34 9.30 8.01 -1.00
CA ILE A 34 7.91 8.36 -1.26
C ILE A 34 7.32 8.94 0.04
N PRO A 35 6.88 10.22 0.04
CA PRO A 35 6.30 10.84 1.21
C PRO A 35 4.89 10.28 1.45
N LEU A 36 4.80 9.27 2.30
CA LEU A 36 3.55 8.60 2.68
C LEU A 36 3.29 8.77 4.17
N SER A 37 2.07 9.18 4.50
CA SER A 37 1.56 9.27 5.87
C SER A 37 0.43 8.27 6.12
N GLY A 38 0.03 8.08 7.38
CA GLY A 38 -1.09 7.18 7.70
C GLY A 38 -2.41 7.62 7.06
N GLU A 39 -2.60 8.92 6.80
CA GLU A 39 -3.80 9.47 6.16
C GLU A 39 -3.92 9.07 4.69
N ASN A 40 -2.80 8.70 4.06
CA ASN A 40 -2.74 8.26 2.67
C ASN A 40 -3.04 6.76 2.51
N ILE A 41 -3.19 6.04 3.62
CA ILE A 41 -3.30 4.58 3.65
C ILE A 41 -4.66 4.21 4.21
N LEU A 42 -5.44 3.46 3.42
CA LEU A 42 -6.71 2.91 3.82
C LEU A 42 -6.57 1.38 3.88
N ILE A 43 -6.75 0.82 5.08
CA ILE A 43 -6.79 -0.63 5.29
C ILE A 43 -8.25 -0.99 5.59
N GLN A 44 -8.83 -1.85 4.77
CA GLN A 44 -10.18 -2.39 4.96
C GLN A 44 -10.08 -3.90 5.11
N ARG A 45 -10.50 -4.41 6.28
CA ARG A 45 -10.63 -5.85 6.51
C ARG A 45 -12.08 -6.27 6.29
N GLY A 46 -12.31 -7.04 5.22
CA GLY A 46 -13.54 -7.77 5.01
C GLY A 46 -13.56 -9.10 5.78
N GLN A 47 -14.64 -9.86 5.62
CA GLN A 47 -14.74 -11.20 6.22
C GLN A 47 -13.81 -12.22 5.57
N GLU A 48 -13.55 -12.09 4.27
CA GLU A 48 -12.76 -13.06 3.50
C GLU A 48 -11.54 -12.44 2.81
N GLU A 49 -11.42 -11.12 2.86
CA GLU A 49 -10.41 -10.36 2.12
C GLU A 49 -9.89 -9.19 2.94
N ILE A 50 -8.69 -8.75 2.61
CA ILE A 50 -8.13 -7.49 3.04
C ILE A 50 -7.82 -6.65 1.81
N ARG A 51 -8.26 -5.39 1.87
CA ARG A 51 -7.94 -4.38 0.88
C ARG A 51 -7.05 -3.33 1.50
N ILE A 52 -5.93 -3.05 0.84
CA ILE A 52 -5.00 -1.99 1.19
C ILE A 52 -4.97 -1.03 0.01
N ALA A 53 -5.50 0.17 0.22
CA ALA A 53 -5.43 1.26 -0.73
C ALA A 53 -4.43 2.32 -0.24
N VAL A 54 -3.58 2.78 -1.14
CA VAL A 54 -2.55 3.80 -0.85
C VAL A 54 -2.59 4.84 -1.96
N SER A 55 -2.87 6.09 -1.56
CA SER A 55 -3.00 7.22 -2.50
C SER A 55 -1.99 8.30 -2.14
N TYR A 56 -1.07 8.60 -3.06
CA TYR A 56 -0.04 9.62 -2.85
C TYR A 56 0.27 10.36 -4.15
N SER A 57 0.80 11.58 -4.00
CA SER A 57 1.34 12.34 -5.12
C SER A 57 2.83 12.56 -4.96
N VAL A 58 3.52 12.62 -6.10
CA VAL A 58 4.94 12.98 -6.17
C VAL A 58 5.06 14.21 -7.05
N VAL A 59 5.60 15.29 -6.48
CA VAL A 59 5.89 16.52 -7.23
C VAL A 59 7.29 16.40 -7.82
N LEU A 60 7.37 16.35 -9.15
CA LEU A 60 8.61 16.46 -9.89
C LEU A 60 8.82 17.93 -10.27
N ASN A 61 9.85 18.54 -9.69
CA ASN A 61 10.28 19.87 -10.09
C ASN A 61 11.40 19.75 -11.14
N PHE A 62 11.12 20.22 -12.35
CA PHE A 62 12.08 20.33 -13.43
C PHE A 62 12.57 21.78 -13.53
N PHE A 63 13.85 21.98 -13.17
CA PHE A 63 14.59 23.24 -13.31
C PHE A 63 13.91 24.47 -12.68
N ASP A 64 13.24 24.31 -11.53
CA ASP A 64 12.55 25.39 -10.77
C ASP A 64 11.55 26.21 -11.59
N ARG A 65 11.06 25.65 -12.71
CA ARG A 65 10.12 26.33 -13.61
C ARG A 65 8.90 25.48 -13.96
N TYR A 66 9.01 24.16 -13.82
CA TYR A 66 7.94 23.24 -14.14
C TYR A 66 7.76 22.26 -12.99
N GLU A 67 6.63 22.41 -12.30
CA GLU A 67 6.16 21.42 -11.33
C GLU A 67 5.18 20.49 -12.06
N GLN A 68 5.45 19.20 -12.01
CA GLN A 68 4.53 18.18 -12.45
C GLN A 68 4.18 17.29 -11.28
N GLU A 69 2.91 17.33 -10.87
CA GLU A 69 2.38 16.43 -9.86
C GLU A 69 1.92 15.12 -10.51
N LEU A 70 2.48 14.01 -10.06
CA LEU A 70 2.10 12.66 -10.47
C LEU A 70 1.28 12.02 -9.36
N PHE A 71 0.04 11.68 -9.66
CA PHE A 71 -0.85 10.96 -8.75
C PHE A 71 -0.67 9.46 -8.93
N TYR A 72 -0.55 8.76 -7.81
CA TYR A 72 -0.44 7.32 -7.75
C TYR A 72 -1.50 6.76 -6.81
N ASP A 73 -2.33 5.88 -7.35
CA ASP A 73 -3.27 5.07 -6.59
C ASP A 73 -2.85 3.61 -6.68
N ILE A 74 -2.57 3.02 -5.52
CA ILE A 74 -2.27 1.62 -5.36
C ILE A 74 -3.45 0.99 -4.65
N ASP A 75 -4.10 0.04 -5.30
CA ASP A 75 -5.16 -0.77 -4.71
C ASP A 75 -4.73 -2.23 -4.76
N VAL A 76 -4.60 -2.85 -3.59
CA VAL A 76 -4.26 -4.26 -3.47
C VAL A 76 -5.31 -4.94 -2.62
N GLU A 77 -5.95 -5.92 -3.22
CA GLU A 77 -6.90 -6.80 -2.59
C GLU A 77 -6.31 -8.20 -2.50
N LYS A 78 -6.41 -8.82 -1.31
CA LYS A 78 -5.94 -10.18 -1.07
C LYS A 78 -6.94 -10.97 -0.23
N PRO A 79 -7.22 -12.23 -0.60
CA PRO A 79 -8.02 -13.09 0.26
C PRO A 79 -7.23 -13.39 1.54
N LEU A 80 -7.91 -13.32 2.70
CA LEU A 80 -7.34 -13.66 4.01
C LEU A 80 -7.02 -15.17 4.10
N ASN A 81 -7.65 -15.99 3.26
CA ASN A 81 -7.47 -17.43 3.19
C ASN A 81 -6.86 -17.87 1.84
N GLU A 82 -5.57 -17.59 1.58
CA GLU A 82 -4.84 -18.24 0.47
C GLU A 82 -4.73 -19.77 0.64
N GLY A 83 -5.10 -20.33 1.80
CA GLY A 83 -5.12 -21.78 2.08
C GLY A 83 -6.39 -22.54 1.67
N ARG A 84 -7.42 -21.89 1.13
CA ARG A 84 -8.72 -22.52 0.81
C ARG A 84 -9.18 -22.31 -0.63
N SER A 85 -8.26 -22.13 -1.57
CA SER A 85 -8.58 -22.36 -2.99
C SER A 85 -8.59 -23.87 -3.23
N THR A 86 -9.71 -24.49 -2.87
CA THR A 86 -10.01 -25.90 -3.10
C THR A 86 -9.86 -26.21 -4.58
N ARG A 87 -9.01 -27.20 -4.87
CA ARG A 87 -8.99 -27.94 -6.14
C ARG A 87 -10.42 -28.26 -6.57
N PHE A 88 -10.78 -27.91 -7.80
CA PHE A 88 -11.80 -28.61 -8.58
C PHE A 88 -11.29 -28.78 -10.00
#